data_AF-A0A1L5KFB2-F1
#
_entry.id   AF-A0A1L5KFB2-F1
#
_cell.length_a   1.000
_cell.length_b   1.000
_cell.length_c   1.000
_cell.angle_alpha   90.00
_cell.angle_beta   90.00
_cell.angle_gamma   90.00
#
_symmetry.space_group_name_H-M   'P 1'
#
loop_
_entity.id
_entity.type
_entity.pdbx_description
1 polymer ?
#
loop_
_entity_poly.entity_id
_entity_poly.type
_entity_poly.pdbx_seq_one_letter_code
_entity_poly.pdbx_strand_id
1 'polypeptide(L)'
;VREMKEYANIPIIAKPNDGMPEVVDGETVYRMTPEEFAEEAKLLLEAGAGIVGGCCGTTPQHIRAFKEASRAYTVPKVSKTYKRVLASERQTLEIALDAGFKVVGERINPTGKKKLQAALREGQMDMVMDMALAQEEKGASILDVNMGMNGIDEKEMMLKSIEIVTQDG
;
A
#
# COMPACT_ATOMS: atom_id res chain seq x y z
N VAL A 1 1.75 -5.86 11.01
CA VAL A 1 3.16 -5.89 11.47
C VAL A 1 3.94 -7.08 10.93
N ARG A 2 3.51 -8.34 11.16
CA ARG A 2 4.25 -9.53 10.68
C ARG A 2 4.58 -9.47 9.19
N GLU A 3 3.58 -9.20 8.35
CA GLU A 3 3.77 -9.07 6.89
C GLU A 3 4.70 -7.90 6.55
N MET A 4 4.45 -6.70 7.09
CA MET A 4 5.34 -5.54 6.91
C MET A 4 6.79 -5.86 7.29
N LYS A 5 7.02 -6.70 8.30
CA LYS A 5 8.35 -7.07 8.77
C LYS A 5 9.16 -7.85 7.74
N GLU A 6 8.50 -8.59 6.85
CA GLU A 6 9.15 -9.33 5.77
C GLU A 6 9.75 -8.42 4.70
N TYR A 7 9.21 -7.20 4.54
CA TYR A 7 9.63 -6.24 3.52
C TYR A 7 10.40 -5.04 4.10
N ALA A 8 10.20 -4.71 5.37
CA ALA A 8 10.74 -3.49 5.96
C ALA A 8 12.26 -3.57 6.20
N ASN A 9 13.00 -2.69 5.52
CA ASN A 9 14.42 -2.40 5.80
C ASN A 9 14.61 -1.20 6.75
N ILE A 10 13.54 -0.82 7.46
CA ILE A 10 13.51 0.22 8.50
C ILE A 10 12.75 -0.30 9.74
N PRO A 11 12.87 0.35 10.92
CA PRO A 11 12.05 0.02 12.07
C PRO A 11 10.55 0.18 11.76
N ILE A 12 9.73 -0.76 12.25
CA ILE A 12 8.27 -0.67 12.16
C ILE A 12 7.75 0.01 13.42
N ILE A 13 6.89 1.01 13.20
CA ILE A 13 6.15 1.70 14.25
C ILE A 13 4.69 1.25 14.18
N ALA A 14 4.12 0.86 15.31
CA ALA A 14 2.70 0.51 15.42
C ALA A 14 2.01 1.35 16.50
N LYS A 15 0.82 1.87 16.19
CA LYS A 15 0.01 2.67 17.10
C LYS A 15 -1.45 2.19 17.05
N PRO A 16 -1.81 1.12 17.76
CA PRO A 16 -3.20 0.67 17.84
C PRO A 16 -4.07 1.75 18.50
N ASN A 17 -5.36 1.73 18.17
CA ASN A 17 -6.38 2.42 18.96
C ASN A 17 -6.64 1.64 20.26
N ASP A 18 -7.29 2.30 21.21
CA ASP A 18 -7.72 1.73 22.48
C ASP A 18 -8.99 0.86 22.34
N GLY A 19 -8.88 -0.18 21.51
CA GLY A 19 -10.01 -1.03 21.10
C GLY A 19 -10.81 -0.46 19.93
N MET A 20 -11.91 -1.15 19.61
CA MET A 20 -12.84 -0.72 18.57
C MET A 20 -13.70 0.45 19.09
N PRO A 21 -13.90 1.51 18.29
CA PRO A 21 -14.75 2.62 18.68
C PRO A 21 -16.21 2.16 18.82
N GLU A 22 -16.83 2.50 19.95
CA GLU A 22 -18.27 2.35 20.16
C GLU A 22 -18.96 3.71 20.03
N VAL A 23 -20.13 3.78 19.41
CA VAL A 23 -20.94 5.02 19.41
C VAL A 23 -21.96 4.95 20.54
N VAL A 24 -21.84 5.84 21.50
CA VAL A 24 -22.76 5.96 22.64
C VAL A 24 -23.28 7.39 22.64
N ASP A 25 -24.59 7.56 22.53
CA ASP A 25 -25.25 8.88 22.51
C ASP A 25 -24.70 9.86 21.44
N GLY A 26 -24.22 9.33 20.32
CA GLY A 26 -23.64 10.11 19.22
C GLY A 26 -22.16 10.44 19.38
N GLU A 27 -21.53 10.02 20.49
CA GLU A 27 -20.10 10.20 20.75
C GLU A 27 -19.32 8.90 20.55
N THR A 28 -18.08 8.99 20.07
CA THR A 28 -17.19 7.84 19.95
C THR A 28 -16.48 7.59 21.29
N VAL A 29 -16.74 6.42 21.89
CA VAL A 29 -16.21 5.99 23.17
C VAL A 29 -15.27 4.80 22.97
N TYR A 30 -14.13 4.83 23.67
CA TYR A 30 -13.18 3.73 23.80
C TYR A 30 -13.23 3.21 25.23
N ARG A 31 -13.29 1.89 25.42
CA ARG A 31 -13.55 1.25 26.72
C ARG A 31 -12.46 0.31 27.20
N MET A 32 -11.44 0.09 26.37
CA MET A 32 -10.33 -0.77 26.73
C MET A 32 -9.57 -0.15 27.91
N THR A 33 -9.18 -1.00 28.85
CA THR A 33 -8.42 -0.58 30.04
C THR A 33 -6.92 -0.50 29.73
N PRO A 34 -6.13 0.26 30.53
CA PRO A 34 -4.67 0.27 30.42
C PRO A 34 -4.01 -1.11 30.40
N GLU A 35 -4.53 -2.03 31.21
CA GLU A 35 -4.04 -3.40 31.34
C GLU A 35 -4.35 -4.24 30.10
N GLU A 36 -5.59 -4.16 29.59
CA GLU A 36 -5.98 -4.84 28.34
C GLU A 36 -5.19 -4.33 27.14
N PHE A 37 -5.04 -3.00 27.02
CA PHE A 37 -4.23 -2.39 25.98
C PHE A 37 -2.79 -2.87 26.02
N ALA A 38 -2.17 -2.95 27.21
CA ALA A 38 -0.80 -3.42 27.36
C ALA A 38 -0.63 -4.89 26.92
N GLU A 39 -1.60 -5.74 27.27
CA GLU A 39 -1.63 -7.15 26.90
C GLU A 39 -1.83 -7.38 25.40
N GLU A 40 -2.59 -6.53 24.71
CA GLU A 40 -2.72 -6.60 23.25
C GLU A 40 -1.52 -5.96 22.53
N ALA A 41 -1.03 -4.82 23.02
CA ALA A 41 0.06 -4.08 22.39
C ALA A 41 1.37 -4.87 22.36
N LYS A 42 1.61 -5.80 23.31
CA LYS A 42 2.80 -6.68 23.28
C LYS A 42 2.79 -7.63 22.07
N LEU A 43 1.62 -8.00 21.54
CA LEU A 43 1.52 -8.81 20.33
C LEU A 43 2.13 -8.10 19.12
N LEU A 44 2.17 -6.77 19.12
CA LEU A 44 2.84 -5.97 18.10
C LEU A 44 4.37 -6.06 18.21
N LEU A 45 4.90 -6.14 19.44
CA LEU A 45 6.32 -6.38 19.69
C LEU A 45 6.72 -7.78 19.23
N GLU A 46 5.92 -8.80 19.57
CA GLU A 46 6.09 -10.18 19.12
C GLU A 46 6.04 -10.30 17.60
N ALA A 47 5.17 -9.51 16.96
CA ALA A 47 5.07 -9.44 15.52
C ALA A 47 6.25 -8.73 14.83
N GLY A 48 7.13 -8.06 15.60
CA GLY A 48 8.35 -7.43 15.09
C GLY A 48 8.31 -5.91 14.97
N ALA A 49 7.35 -5.23 15.63
CA ALA A 49 7.38 -3.78 15.76
C ALA A 49 8.58 -3.35 16.62
N GLY A 50 9.32 -2.35 16.16
CA GLY A 50 10.44 -1.77 16.89
C GLY A 50 10.03 -0.68 17.86
N ILE A 51 8.90 -0.02 17.56
CA ILE A 51 8.33 1.06 18.36
C ILE A 51 6.82 0.83 18.43
N VAL A 52 6.26 0.87 19.63
CA VAL A 52 4.82 0.76 19.85
C VAL A 52 4.37 1.93 20.72
N GLY A 53 3.29 2.57 20.30
CA GLY A 53 2.63 3.65 21.05
C GLY A 53 1.11 3.48 20.97
N GLY A 54 0.38 4.57 21.17
CA GLY A 54 -1.09 4.58 21.11
C GLY A 54 -1.64 5.64 20.16
N CYS A 55 -2.81 5.36 19.57
CA CYS A 55 -3.55 6.28 18.71
C CYS A 55 -4.82 6.79 19.43
N CYS A 56 -6.00 6.70 18.81
CA CYS A 56 -7.25 7.18 19.40
C CYS A 56 -7.63 6.39 20.66
N GLY A 57 -8.20 7.09 21.66
CA GLY A 57 -8.59 6.52 22.95
C GLY A 57 -7.45 6.32 23.95
N THR A 58 -6.21 6.13 23.47
CA THR A 58 -5.07 5.86 24.35
C THR A 58 -4.68 7.07 25.21
N THR A 59 -4.26 6.79 26.44
CA THR A 59 -3.92 7.81 27.46
C THR A 59 -2.54 7.57 28.05
N PRO A 60 -1.97 8.51 28.83
CA PRO A 60 -0.73 8.28 29.55
C PRO A 60 -0.76 7.08 30.52
N GLN A 61 -1.94 6.64 30.97
CA GLN A 61 -2.12 5.43 31.77
C GLN A 61 -1.87 4.17 30.93
N HIS A 62 -2.47 4.10 29.73
CA HIS A 62 -2.23 3.02 28.76
C HIS A 62 -0.74 2.90 28.41
N ILE A 63 -0.08 4.02 28.10
CA ILE A 63 1.36 4.02 27.78
C ILE A 63 2.22 3.58 28.98
N ARG A 64 1.82 3.92 30.21
CA ARG A 64 2.53 3.47 31.42
C ARG A 64 2.39 1.96 31.63
N ALA A 65 1.19 1.42 31.51
CA ALA A 65 0.96 -0.02 31.61
C ALA A 65 1.76 -0.78 30.52
N PHE A 66 1.69 -0.31 29.27
CA PHE A 66 2.45 -0.90 28.17
C PHE A 66 3.96 -0.80 28.37
N LYS A 67 4.48 0.31 28.91
CA LYS A 67 5.91 0.46 29.18
C LYS A 67 6.41 -0.65 30.10
N GLU A 68 5.69 -0.97 31.16
CA GLU A 68 6.08 -2.06 32.08
C GLU A 68 6.03 -3.43 31.39
N ALA A 69 4.96 -3.72 30.64
CA ALA A 69 4.83 -4.97 29.87
C ALA A 69 5.94 -5.13 28.81
N SER A 70 6.33 -4.04 28.15
CA SER A 70 7.32 -4.06 27.06
C SER A 70 8.75 -4.40 27.51
N ARG A 71 9.06 -4.29 28.82
CA ARG A 71 10.41 -4.55 29.35
C ARG A 71 10.90 -5.98 29.12
N ALA A 72 9.98 -6.92 28.94
CA ALA A 72 10.30 -8.31 28.64
C ALA A 72 10.79 -8.54 27.19
N TYR A 73 10.67 -7.53 26.33
CA TYR A 73 10.95 -7.64 24.90
C TYR A 73 12.21 -6.86 24.50
N THR A 74 12.91 -7.38 23.49
CA THR A 74 14.05 -6.69 22.89
C THR A 74 13.64 -6.05 21.57
N VAL A 75 14.29 -4.94 21.21
CA VAL A 75 14.01 -4.27 19.93
C VAL A 75 14.41 -5.20 18.77
N PRO A 76 13.48 -5.56 17.87
CA PRO A 76 13.77 -6.45 16.76
C PRO A 76 14.77 -5.83 15.79
N LYS A 77 15.73 -6.64 15.32
CA LYS A 77 16.68 -6.23 14.28
C LYS A 77 15.96 -5.87 12.99
N VAL A 78 16.41 -4.81 12.32
CA VAL A 78 15.90 -4.43 11.00
C VAL A 78 16.52 -5.34 9.94
N SER A 79 15.71 -5.81 8.99
CA SER A 79 16.18 -6.66 7.91
C SER A 79 17.13 -5.90 7.00
N LYS A 80 18.23 -6.53 6.60
CA LYS A 80 19.14 -6.02 5.55
C LYS A 80 18.89 -6.68 4.18
N THR A 81 17.89 -7.56 4.10
CA THR A 81 17.52 -8.25 2.87
C THR A 81 16.50 -7.41 2.12
N TYR A 82 16.76 -7.17 0.84
CA TYR A 82 15.87 -6.41 -0.03
C TYR A 82 15.12 -7.35 -0.95
N LYS A 83 13.81 -7.15 -1.05
CA LYS A 83 12.94 -7.82 -2.03
C LYS A 83 12.73 -6.90 -3.23
N ARG A 84 12.65 -7.49 -4.43
CA ARG A 84 12.28 -6.77 -5.65
C ARG A 84 10.78 -6.88 -5.79
N VAL A 85 10.09 -5.75 -5.71
CA VAL A 85 8.64 -5.70 -5.63
C VAL A 85 8.13 -4.57 -6.50
N LEU A 86 7.07 -4.83 -7.25
CA LEU A 86 6.21 -3.80 -7.84
C LEU A 86 4.93 -3.75 -7.03
N ALA A 87 4.36 -2.57 -6.83
CA ALA A 87 3.12 -2.40 -6.11
C ALA A 87 2.23 -1.38 -6.81
N SER A 88 0.92 -1.62 -6.69
CA SER A 88 -0.15 -0.69 -7.00
C SER A 88 -1.01 -0.51 -5.73
N GLU A 89 -2.08 0.26 -5.82
CA GLU A 89 -3.04 0.39 -4.72
C GLU A 89 -3.63 -0.96 -4.28
N ARG A 90 -3.80 -1.90 -5.22
CA ARG A 90 -4.61 -3.11 -5.01
C ARG A 90 -3.81 -4.39 -4.92
N GLN A 91 -2.59 -4.39 -5.44
CA GLN A 91 -1.77 -5.57 -5.53
C GLN A 91 -0.28 -5.28 -5.38
N THR A 92 0.43 -6.26 -4.83
CA THR A 92 1.88 -6.29 -4.69
C THR A 92 2.41 -7.52 -5.41
N LEU A 93 3.38 -7.32 -6.30
CA LEU A 93 4.01 -8.37 -7.12
C LEU A 93 5.50 -8.48 -6.78
N GLU A 94 5.88 -9.57 -6.12
CA GLU A 94 7.29 -9.89 -5.88
C GLU A 94 7.94 -10.50 -7.13
N ILE A 95 9.15 -10.02 -7.46
CA ILE A 95 9.98 -10.48 -8.58
C ILE A 95 11.23 -11.16 -7.99
N ALA A 96 11.08 -12.43 -7.60
CA ALA A 96 12.21 -13.25 -7.13
C ALA A 96 13.14 -13.66 -8.29
N LEU A 97 14.35 -14.17 -7.99
CA LEU A 97 15.28 -14.63 -9.04
C LEU A 97 14.81 -15.93 -9.71
N ASP A 98 14.06 -16.73 -8.96
CA ASP A 98 13.45 -18.00 -9.32
C ASP A 98 11.94 -17.86 -9.59
N ALA A 99 11.41 -16.62 -9.64
CA ALA A 99 10.02 -16.38 -9.98
C ALA A 99 9.71 -16.84 -11.41
N GLY A 100 8.48 -17.32 -11.62
CA GLY A 100 7.97 -17.63 -12.95
C GLY A 100 7.94 -16.41 -13.87
N PHE A 101 7.83 -16.67 -15.18
CA PHE A 101 7.76 -15.63 -16.20
C PHE A 101 6.62 -14.63 -15.93
N LYS A 102 6.93 -13.33 -16.00
CA LYS A 102 5.96 -12.24 -15.84
C LYS A 102 5.75 -11.55 -17.17
N VAL A 103 4.49 -11.39 -17.56
CA VAL A 103 4.10 -10.71 -18.79
C VAL A 103 3.98 -9.21 -18.51
N VAL A 104 4.68 -8.39 -19.30
CA VAL A 104 4.54 -6.94 -19.34
C VAL A 104 3.70 -6.58 -20.56
N GLY A 105 2.51 -6.02 -20.34
CA GLY A 105 1.63 -5.57 -21.41
C GLY A 105 2.07 -4.22 -21.98
N GLU A 106 2.37 -4.17 -23.28
CA GLU A 106 2.92 -2.99 -23.98
C GLU A 106 1.89 -2.13 -24.73
N ARG A 107 0.59 -2.48 -24.65
CA ARG A 107 -0.41 -1.91 -25.57
C ARG A 107 -0.82 -0.48 -25.22
N ILE A 108 -0.56 0.01 -24.01
CA ILE A 108 -0.83 1.39 -23.61
C ILE A 108 0.31 2.28 -24.11
N ASN A 109 0.33 2.50 -25.43
CA ASN A 109 1.36 3.27 -26.11
C ASN A 109 0.79 3.88 -27.41
N PRO A 110 0.72 5.21 -27.56
CA PRO A 110 0.13 5.87 -28.71
C PRO A 110 0.99 5.81 -29.98
N THR A 111 2.25 5.38 -29.91
CA THR A 111 3.15 5.31 -31.08
C THR A 111 2.53 4.45 -32.19
N GLY A 112 2.27 5.06 -33.36
CA GLY A 112 1.64 4.41 -34.51
C GLY A 112 0.13 4.13 -34.38
N LYS A 113 -0.51 4.44 -33.24
CA LYS A 113 -1.94 4.15 -32.99
C LYS A 113 -2.83 5.37 -33.22
N LYS A 114 -3.20 5.63 -34.47
CA LYS A 114 -4.00 6.80 -34.87
C LYS A 114 -5.27 7.04 -34.04
N LYS A 115 -6.00 5.97 -33.68
CA LYS A 115 -7.22 6.08 -32.86
C LYS A 115 -6.93 6.54 -31.43
N LEU A 116 -5.96 5.90 -30.76
CA LEU A 116 -5.54 6.29 -29.41
C LEU A 116 -4.98 7.72 -29.40
N GLN A 117 -4.18 8.08 -30.41
CA GLN A 117 -3.68 9.45 -30.55
C GLN A 117 -4.78 10.50 -30.71
N ALA A 118 -5.88 10.18 -31.39
CA ALA A 118 -7.01 11.09 -31.51
C ALA A 118 -7.74 11.25 -30.17
N ALA A 119 -8.06 10.12 -29.50
CA ALA A 119 -8.71 10.11 -28.20
C ALA A 119 -7.91 10.90 -27.15
N LEU A 120 -6.60 10.69 -27.06
CA LEU A 120 -5.73 11.41 -26.10
C LEU A 120 -5.68 12.92 -26.37
N ARG A 121 -5.73 13.37 -27.63
CA ARG A 121 -5.81 14.81 -27.96
C ARG A 121 -7.14 15.44 -27.55
N GLU A 122 -8.21 14.65 -27.55
CA GLU A 122 -9.53 15.04 -27.07
C GLU A 122 -9.68 14.86 -25.55
N GLY A 123 -8.63 14.41 -24.85
CA GLY A 123 -8.64 14.15 -23.41
C GLY A 123 -9.47 12.92 -23.01
N GLN A 124 -9.82 12.05 -23.97
CA GLN A 124 -10.58 10.83 -23.74
C GLN A 124 -9.67 9.71 -23.28
N MET A 125 -9.95 9.17 -22.09
CA MET A 125 -9.10 8.17 -21.42
C MET A 125 -9.70 6.76 -21.43
N ASP A 126 -10.96 6.59 -21.87
CA ASP A 126 -11.65 5.30 -21.87
C ASP A 126 -10.84 4.21 -22.59
N MET A 127 -10.23 4.57 -23.73
CA MET A 127 -9.38 3.65 -24.48
C MET A 127 -8.14 3.20 -23.71
N VAL A 128 -7.61 4.00 -22.80
CA VAL A 128 -6.47 3.63 -21.95
C VAL A 128 -6.90 2.57 -20.94
N MET A 129 -8.07 2.78 -20.30
CA MET A 129 -8.63 1.81 -19.35
C MET A 129 -8.99 0.49 -20.04
N ASP A 130 -9.69 0.54 -21.19
CA ASP A 130 -10.01 -0.65 -21.97
C ASP A 130 -8.76 -1.46 -22.34
N MET A 131 -7.66 -0.78 -22.69
CA MET A 131 -6.39 -1.43 -22.99
C MET A 131 -5.72 -2.01 -21.75
N ALA A 132 -5.89 -1.42 -20.56
CA ALA A 132 -5.39 -1.97 -19.31
C ALA A 132 -6.11 -3.28 -18.96
N LEU A 133 -7.43 -3.23 -18.86
CA LEU A 133 -8.28 -4.38 -18.53
C LEU A 133 -8.08 -5.53 -19.52
N ALA A 134 -8.10 -5.24 -20.83
CA ALA A 134 -7.93 -6.28 -21.85
C ALA A 134 -6.55 -6.93 -21.84
N GLN A 135 -5.52 -6.29 -21.27
CA GLN A 135 -4.20 -6.90 -21.11
C GLN A 135 -4.12 -7.73 -19.83
N GLU A 136 -4.73 -7.27 -18.74
CA GLU A 136 -4.85 -8.01 -17.50
C GLU A 136 -5.63 -9.33 -17.70
N GLU A 137 -6.77 -9.28 -18.38
CA GLU A 137 -7.56 -10.47 -18.77
C GLU A 137 -6.74 -11.49 -19.59
N LYS A 138 -5.71 -11.02 -20.31
CA LYS A 138 -4.79 -11.85 -21.10
C LYS A 138 -3.56 -12.30 -20.32
N GLY A 139 -3.51 -12.03 -19.01
CA GLY A 139 -2.46 -12.47 -18.10
C GLY A 139 -1.27 -11.51 -17.98
N ALA A 140 -1.37 -10.26 -18.44
CA ALA A 140 -0.37 -9.25 -18.12
C ALA A 140 -0.37 -8.98 -16.61
N SER A 141 0.76 -9.19 -15.95
CA SER A 141 0.92 -8.90 -14.51
C SER A 141 1.49 -7.52 -14.26
N ILE A 142 2.03 -6.89 -15.30
CA ILE A 142 2.63 -5.56 -15.30
C ILE A 142 2.16 -4.87 -16.58
N LEU A 143 1.89 -3.58 -16.52
CA LEU A 143 1.54 -2.78 -17.69
C LEU A 143 2.65 -1.74 -17.94
N ASP A 144 3.17 -1.72 -19.15
CA ASP A 144 3.97 -0.63 -19.66
C ASP A 144 3.03 0.48 -20.16
N VAL A 145 3.28 1.71 -19.72
CA VAL A 145 2.45 2.87 -20.02
C VAL A 145 3.33 3.95 -20.62
N ASN A 146 3.00 4.34 -21.84
CA ASN A 146 3.64 5.43 -22.57
C ASN A 146 2.57 6.40 -23.06
N MET A 147 2.78 7.70 -22.84
CA MET A 147 1.94 8.78 -23.35
C MET A 147 2.71 9.76 -24.25
N GLY A 148 3.86 9.34 -24.78
CA GLY A 148 4.71 10.16 -25.63
C GLY A 148 4.11 10.32 -27.03
N MET A 149 3.62 11.52 -27.34
CA MET A 149 3.18 11.87 -28.70
C MET A 149 3.11 13.39 -28.92
N ASN A 150 3.18 13.80 -30.19
CA ASN A 150 3.06 15.21 -30.56
C ASN A 150 1.62 15.73 -30.36
N GLY A 151 1.52 16.91 -29.75
CA GLY A 151 0.27 17.68 -29.63
C GLY A 151 -0.51 17.45 -28.33
N ILE A 152 0.13 16.93 -27.28
CA ILE A 152 -0.43 16.83 -25.93
C ILE A 152 0.61 17.25 -24.87
N ASP A 153 0.17 17.53 -23.66
CA ASP A 153 1.06 17.58 -22.48
C ASP A 153 1.31 16.14 -22.00
N GLU A 154 2.48 15.60 -22.32
CA GLU A 154 2.87 14.23 -21.95
C GLU A 154 2.89 14.02 -20.44
N LYS A 155 3.32 15.02 -19.66
CA LYS A 155 3.40 14.89 -18.19
C LYS A 155 2.01 14.82 -17.60
N GLU A 156 1.12 15.73 -18.00
CA GLU A 156 -0.27 15.73 -17.54
C GLU A 156 -0.97 14.42 -17.93
N MET A 157 -0.75 13.96 -19.17
CA MET A 157 -1.35 12.73 -19.67
C MET A 157 -0.83 11.48 -18.93
N MET A 158 0.46 11.42 -18.61
CA MET A 158 1.03 10.34 -17.81
C MET A 158 0.40 10.29 -16.42
N LEU A 159 0.21 11.44 -15.74
CA LEU A 159 -0.43 11.48 -14.42
C LEU A 159 -1.87 10.96 -14.47
N LYS A 160 -2.67 11.44 -15.41
CA LYS A 160 -4.05 10.97 -15.63
C LYS A 160 -4.11 9.47 -15.95
N SER A 161 -3.19 8.99 -16.78
CA SER A 161 -3.11 7.58 -17.15
C SER A 161 -2.79 6.69 -15.96
N ILE A 162 -1.83 7.12 -15.12
CA ILE A 162 -1.48 6.37 -13.91
C ILE A 162 -2.66 6.34 -12.93
N GLU A 163 -3.31 7.47 -12.69
CA GLU A 163 -4.50 7.57 -11.82
C GLU A 163 -5.57 6.56 -12.25
N ILE A 164 -5.99 6.61 -13.51
CA ILE A 164 -7.02 5.72 -14.05
C ILE A 164 -6.60 4.25 -13.99
N VAL A 165 -5.39 3.91 -14.43
CA VAL A 165 -4.91 2.51 -14.47
C VAL A 165 -4.68 1.92 -13.06
N THR A 166 -4.45 2.76 -12.04
CA THR A 166 -4.16 2.29 -10.67
C THR A 166 -5.33 2.38 -9.69
N GLN A 167 -6.25 3.34 -9.88
CA GLN A 167 -7.32 3.66 -8.91
C GLN A 167 -8.73 3.23 -9.37
N ASP A 168 -9.00 3.16 -10.68
CA ASP A 168 -10.37 3.07 -11.22
C ASP A 168 -10.74 1.71 -11.87
N GLY A 169 -9.84 0.73 -11.86
CA GLY A 169 -10.10 -0.61 -12.45
C GLY A 169 -11.03 -1.51 -11.65
#